data_AF-A0A2E5ZQ88-F1
#
_entry.id   AF-A0A2E5ZQ88-F1
#
_cell.length_a   1.000
_cell.length_b   1.000
_cell.length_c   1.000
_cell.angle_alpha   90.00
_cell.angle_beta   90.00
_cell.angle_gamma   90.00
#
_symmetry.space_group_name_H-M   'P 1'
#
loop_
_entity.id
_entity.type
_entity.pdbx_description
1 polymer ?
#
loop_
_entity_poly.entity_id
_entity_poly.type
_entity_poly.pdbx_seq_one_letter_code
_entity_poly.pdbx_strand_id
1 'polypeptide(L)' 'MAKGVPHFFKNGKIHLGGFHKMPDGSLHSGAKHTKSSKPLVHLSELSKTARAKAIKEMK' A
#
# COMPACT_ATOMS: atom_id res chain seq x y z
N MET A 1 11.49 6.73 6.21
CA MET A 1 10.61 5.90 5.36
C MET A 1 11.51 4.97 4.55
N ALA A 2 11.40 3.66 4.74
CA ALA A 2 12.27 2.69 4.08
C ALA A 2 12.15 2.83 2.55
N LYS A 3 13.21 3.34 1.93
CA LYS A 3 13.34 3.50 0.49
C LYS A 3 13.50 2.10 -0.11
N GLY A 4 12.45 1.56 -0.75
CA GLY A 4 12.58 0.35 -1.56
C GLY A 4 11.48 -0.69 -1.43
N VAL A 5 10.58 -0.61 -0.42
CA VAL A 5 9.46 -1.57 -0.32
C VAL A 5 8.22 -0.99 -1.00
N PRO A 6 7.72 -1.61 -2.09
CA PRO A 6 6.46 -1.21 -2.69
C PRO A 6 5.31 -1.48 -1.71
N HIS A 7 4.38 -0.53 -1.64
CA HIS A 7 3.17 -0.65 -0.84
C HIS A 7 2.02 -1.05 -1.74
N PHE A 8 1.03 -1.71 -1.18
CA PHE A 8 -0.11 -2.21 -1.95
C PHE A 8 -1.41 -1.77 -1.30
N PHE A 9 -2.41 -1.46 -2.12
CA PHE A 9 -3.77 -1.39 -1.63
C PHE A 9 -4.25 -2.81 -1.28
N LYS A 10 -5.22 -2.93 -0.36
CA LYS A 10 -5.83 -4.24 0.02
C LYS A 10 -6.36 -5.06 -1.17
N ASN A 11 -6.63 -4.41 -2.31
CA ASN A 11 -7.06 -5.07 -3.55
C ASN A 11 -5.89 -5.63 -4.40
N GLY A 12 -4.64 -5.50 -3.96
CA GLY A 12 -3.45 -5.94 -4.67
C GLY A 12 -2.89 -4.93 -5.67
N LYS A 13 -3.43 -3.71 -5.77
CA LYS A 13 -2.88 -2.67 -6.65
C LYS A 13 -1.62 -2.08 -6.02
N ILE A 14 -0.54 -2.00 -6.79
CA ILE A 14 0.71 -1.38 -6.34
C ILE A 14 0.57 0.14 -6.19
N HIS A 15 1.18 0.68 -5.14
CA HIS A 15 1.29 2.10 -4.87
C HIS A 15 2.77 2.48 -4.70
N LEU A 16 3.28 3.22 -5.68
CA LEU A 16 4.66 3.70 -5.72
C LEU A 16 4.80 5.17 -5.30
N GLY A 17 3.67 5.85 -5.06
CA GLY A 17 3.64 7.27 -4.73
C GLY A 17 3.90 7.56 -3.26
N GLY A 18 3.79 8.84 -2.90
CA GLY A 18 3.86 9.27 -1.50
C GLY A 18 2.82 8.56 -0.63
N PHE A 19 3.21 8.29 0.60
CA PHE A 19 2.36 7.75 1.66
C PHE A 19 2.64 8.50 2.95
N HIS A 20 1.71 8.42 3.90
CA HIS A 20 1.90 8.91 5.25
C HIS A 20 1.43 7.85 6.25
N LYS A 21 1.96 7.94 7.47
CA LYS A 21 1.55 7.11 8.60
C LYS A 21 0.45 7.84 9.36
N MET A 22 -0.64 7.13 9.64
CA MET A 22 -1.73 7.62 10.46
C MET A 22 -1.37 7.56 11.96
N PRO A 23 -2.10 8.29 12.82
CA PRO A 23 -1.86 8.29 14.26
C PRO A 23 -2.01 6.90 14.90
N ASP A 24 -2.88 6.04 14.34
CA ASP A 24 -3.07 4.65 14.75
C ASP A 24 -1.94 3.71 14.31
N GLY A 25 -1.01 4.21 13.48
CA GLY A 25 0.12 3.48 12.95
C GLY A 25 -0.08 2.87 11.57
N SER A 26 -1.29 2.94 11.00
CA SER A 26 -1.57 2.43 9.66
C SER A 26 -0.93 3.30 8.56
N LEU A 27 -0.62 2.72 7.40
CA LEU A 27 -0.05 3.45 6.26
C LEU A 27 -1.15 3.80 5.28
N HIS A 28 -1.17 5.03 4.81
CA HIS A 28 -2.20 5.55 3.91
C HIS A 28 -1.60 6.25 2.70
N SER A 29 -2.30 6.17 1.57
CA SER A 29 -1.88 6.76 0.30
C SER A 29 -1.94 8.28 0.32
N GLY A 30 -1.01 8.93 -0.37
CA GLY A 30 -0.93 10.38 -0.47
C GLY A 30 0.06 10.96 0.53
N ALA A 31 0.62 12.12 0.20
CA ALA A 31 1.61 12.79 1.05
C ALA A 31 1.00 13.49 2.29
N LYS A 32 -0.31 13.71 2.28
CA LYS A 32 -1.05 14.43 3.33
C LYS A 32 -2.14 13.56 3.93
N HIS A 33 -2.43 13.76 5.21
CA HIS A 33 -3.53 13.13 5.91
C HIS A 33 -4.87 13.73 5.46
N THR A 34 -5.46 13.15 4.42
CA THR A 34 -6.78 13.55 3.88
C THR A 34 -7.80 12.44 4.06
N LYS A 35 -9.09 12.77 4.05
CA LYS A 35 -10.19 11.78 4.08
C LYS A 35 -10.20 10.85 2.86
N SER A 36 -9.57 11.26 1.75
CA SER A 36 -9.44 10.45 0.53
C SER A 36 -8.27 9.46 0.58
N SER A 37 -7.45 9.50 1.64
CA SER A 37 -6.29 8.64 1.80
C SER A 37 -6.73 7.20 2.01
N LYS A 38 -6.29 6.29 1.14
CA LYS A 38 -6.64 4.88 1.20
C LYS A 38 -5.57 4.08 1.94
N PRO A 39 -5.96 3.05 2.71
CA PRO A 39 -5.01 2.21 3.43
C PRO A 39 -4.10 1.44 2.48
N LEU A 40 -2.83 1.39 2.85
CA LEU A 40 -1.73 0.70 2.20
C LEU A 40 -1.19 -0.38 3.15
N VAL A 41 -0.87 -1.53 2.59
CA VAL A 41 -0.41 -2.73 3.28
C VAL A 41 0.83 -3.29 2.60
N HIS A 42 1.56 -4.15 3.30
CA HIS A 42 2.67 -4.90 2.72
C HIS A 42 2.19 -6.09 1.89
N LEU A 43 3.03 -6.56 0.95
CA LEU A 43 2.73 -7.72 0.10
C LEU A 43 2.36 -8.96 0.92
N SER A 44 2.98 -9.13 2.10
CA SER A 44 2.75 -10.25 3.02
C SER A 44 1.38 -10.22 3.70
N GLU A 45 0.76 -9.04 3.79
CA GLU A 45 -0.55 -8.85 4.44
C GLU A 45 -1.71 -9.03 3.45
N LEU A 46 -1.42 -9.10 2.15
CA LEU A 46 -2.43 -9.36 1.14
C LEU A 46 -2.93 -10.80 1.21
N SER A 47 -4.21 -10.98 0.87
CA SER A 47 -4.77 -12.32 0.63
C SER A 47 -4.03 -13.00 -0.52
N LYS A 48 -4.04 -14.33 -0.57
CA LYS A 48 -3.39 -15.12 -1.63
C LYS A 48 -3.76 -14.62 -3.04
N THR A 49 -5.03 -14.28 -3.25
CA THR A 49 -5.55 -13.76 -4.52
C THR A 49 -5.06 -12.34 -4.82
N ALA A 50 -5.11 -11.42 -3.86
CA ALA A 50 -4.63 -10.06 -4.04
C ALA A 50 -3.11 -10.00 -4.23
N ARG A 51 -2.37 -10.87 -3.53
CA ARG A 51 -0.92 -11.03 -3.68
C ARG A 51 -0.55 -11.55 -5.07
N ALA A 52 -1.25 -12.57 -5.58
CA ALA A 52 -1.03 -13.07 -6.93
C ALA A 52 -1.28 -11.97 -7.98
N LYS A 53 -2.34 -11.16 -7.79
CA LYS A 53 -2.61 -10.00 -8.64
C LYS A 53 -1.50 -8.95 -8.56
N ALA A 54 -1.07 -8.59 -7.34
CA ALA A 54 0.02 -7.65 -7.13
C ALA A 54 1.31 -8.09 -7.82
N ILE A 55 1.69 -9.36 -7.66
CA ILE A 55 2.86 -9.95 -8.31
C ILE A 55 2.71 -9.92 -9.84
N LYS A 56 1.51 -10.19 -10.37
CA LYS A 56 1.23 -10.11 -11.80
C LYS A 56 1.35 -8.68 -12.35
N GLU A 57 0.90 -7.67 -11.60
CA GLU A 57 0.98 -6.25 -11.97
C GLU A 57 2.40 -5.69 -11.87
N MET A 58 3.26 -6.32 -11.06
CA MET A 58 4.68 -5.96 -10.92
C MET A 58 5.59 -6.58 -11.98
N LYS A 59 5.08 -7.53 -12.77
CA LYS A 59 5.84 -8.34 -13.73
C LYS A 59 5.69 -7.77 -15.14
#